data_AF-A0A9W6LC18-F1
#
_entry.id   AF-A0A9W6LC18-F1
#
_cell.length_a   1.000
_cell.length_b   1.000
_cell.length_c   1.000
_cell.angle_alpha   90.00
_cell.angle_beta   90.00
_cell.angle_gamma   90.00
#
_symmetry.space_group_name_H-M   'P 1'
#
loop_
_entity.id
_entity.type
_entity.pdbx_description
1 polymer ?
#
loop_
_entity_poly.entity_id
_entity_poly.type
_entity_poly.pdbx_seq_one_letter_code
_entity_poly.pdbx_strand_id
1 'polypeptide(L)' 'MKTTLATMITLIVASIAFAASGAESDGSGILLALFIGIGALIIVFQMLPGLALFGSMLKGLFSGKDAESRN' A
#
# COMPACT_ATOMS: atom_id res chain seq x y z
N MET A 1 -12.57 0.94 14.56
CA MET A 1 -11.73 1.69 13.59
C MET A 1 -10.67 0.82 12.91
N LYS A 2 -9.99 -0.09 13.61
CA LYS A 2 -8.95 -0.97 13.03
C LYS A 2 -9.49 -1.96 11.97
N THR A 3 -10.73 -2.42 12.15
CA THR A 3 -11.41 -3.36 11.24
C THR A 3 -11.77 -2.73 9.91
N THR A 4 -12.27 -1.48 9.92
CA THR A 4 -12.61 -0.73 8.70
C THR A 4 -11.40 -0.54 7.79
N LEU A 5 -10.23 -0.22 8.35
CA LEU A 5 -9.00 -0.05 7.59
C LEU A 5 -8.57 -1.35 6.90
N ALA A 6 -8.62 -2.48 7.63
CA ALA A 6 -8.30 -3.79 7.08
C ALA A 6 -9.27 -4.20 5.95
N THR A 7 -10.57 -3.92 6.10
CA THR A 7 -11.58 -4.17 5.07
C THR A 7 -11.36 -3.30 3.83
N MET A 8 -10.92 -2.05 3.99
CA MET A 8 -10.58 -1.20 2.84
C MET A 8 -9.34 -1.72 2.10
N ILE A 9 -8.33 -2.18 2.82
CA ILE A 9 -7.12 -2.77 2.22
C ILE A 9 -7.47 -4.04 1.42
N THR A 10 -8.33 -4.91 1.96
CA THR A 10 -8.72 -6.15 1.26
C THR A 10 -9.57 -5.87 0.01
N LEU A 11 -10.45 -4.87 0.05
CA LEU A 11 -11.23 -4.44 -1.12
C LEU A 11 -10.34 -3.89 -2.26
N ILE A 12 -9.30 -3.13 -1.90
CA ILE A 12 -8.32 -2.62 -2.88
C ILE A 12 -7.54 -3.78 -3.51
N VAL A 13 -7.07 -4.74 -2.72
CA VAL A 13 -6.32 -5.92 -3.22
C VAL A 13 -7.17 -6.79 -4.14
N ALA A 14 -8.46 -7.00 -3.81
CA ALA A 14 -9.37 -7.78 -4.64
C ALA A 14 -9.63 -7.13 -6.02
N SER A 15 -9.63 -5.80 -6.08
CA SER A 15 -9.86 -5.03 -7.31
C SER A 15 -8.70 -5.14 -8.31
N ILE A 16 -7.47 -5.36 -7.82
CA ILE A 16 -6.26 -5.48 -8.64
C ILE A 16 -6.25 -6.81 -9.42
N ALA A 17 -6.81 -7.89 -8.86
CA ALA A 17 -6.82 -9.22 -9.47
C ALA A 17 -7.73 -9.34 -10.71
N PHE A 18 -8.77 -8.50 -10.82
CA PHE A 18 -9.79 -8.63 -11.88
C PHE A 18 -9.37 -7.97 -13.21
N ALA A 19 -8.43 -7.02 -13.19
CA ALA A 19 -7.96 -6.34 -14.41
C ALA A 19 -7.01 -7.19 -15.27
N ALA A 20 -6.48 -8.31 -14.74
CA ALA A 20 -5.57 -9.20 -15.45
C ALA A 20 -6.27 -10.11 -16.48
N SER A 21 -7.61 -10.17 -16.49
CA SER A 21 -8.40 -11.13 -17.28
C SER A 21 -8.76 -10.67 -18.71
N GLY A 22 -8.40 -9.45 -19.13
CA GLY A 22 -8.88 -8.83 -20.39
C GLY A 22 -7.85 -8.66 -21.51
N ALA A 23 -6.86 -9.55 -21.61
CA ALA A 23 -5.78 -9.42 -22.60
C ALA A 23 -6.13 -10.15 -23.92
N GLU A 24 -6.85 -9.47 -24.81
CA GLU A 24 -6.88 -9.80 -26.24
C GLU A 24 -5.97 -8.88 -27.08
N SER A 25 -5.59 -9.39 -28.26
CA SER A 25 -4.20 -9.50 -28.73
C SER A 25 -3.61 -8.35 -29.54
N ASP A 26 -4.01 -7.09 -29.35
CA ASP A 26 -3.37 -5.99 -30.07
C ASP A 26 -3.08 -4.78 -29.16
N GLY A 27 -1.81 -4.71 -28.75
CA GLY A 27 -1.08 -3.49 -28.44
C GLY A 27 -1.76 -2.49 -27.50
N SER A 28 -1.58 -2.67 -26.19
CA SER A 28 -1.65 -1.58 -25.21
C SER A 28 -2.86 -0.66 -25.34
N GLY A 29 -4.06 -1.20 -25.06
CA GLY A 29 -5.25 -0.38 -24.94
C GLY A 29 -5.08 0.71 -23.87
N ILE A 30 -5.59 1.91 -24.14
CA ILE A 30 -5.55 3.06 -23.22
C ILE A 30 -6.06 2.72 -21.81
N LEU A 31 -6.97 1.74 -21.70
CA LEU A 31 -7.47 1.21 -20.44
C LEU A 31 -6.40 0.51 -19.60
N LEU A 32 -5.51 -0.26 -20.23
CA LEU A 32 -4.38 -0.91 -19.55
C LEU A 32 -3.36 0.14 -19.07
N ALA A 33 -3.06 1.13 -19.90
CA ALA A 33 -2.18 2.24 -19.54
C ALA A 33 -2.74 3.04 -18.35
N LEU A 34 -4.04 3.31 -18.34
CA LEU A 34 -4.71 3.98 -17.23
C LEU A 34 -4.72 3.11 -15.97
N PHE A 35 -5.01 1.81 -16.08
CA PHE A 35 -5.01 0.88 -14.95
C PHE A 35 -3.64 0.84 -14.26
N ILE A 36 -2.57 0.62 -15.02
CA ILE A 36 -1.20 0.61 -14.50
C ILE A 36 -0.80 2.00 -13.99
N GLY A 37 -1.16 3.07 -14.70
CA GLY A 37 -0.86 4.44 -14.29
C GLY A 37 -1.49 4.81 -12.95
N ILE A 38 -2.77 4.53 -12.75
CA ILE A 38 -3.44 4.76 -11.47
C ILE A 38 -2.87 3.85 -10.38
N GLY A 39 -2.60 2.57 -10.68
CA GLY A 39 -1.95 1.65 -9.73
C GLY A 39 -0.57 2.16 -9.28
N ALA A 40 0.25 2.64 -10.20
CA ALA A 40 1.55 3.24 -9.90
C ALA A 40 1.43 4.51 -9.05
N LEU A 41 0.47 5.39 -9.37
CA LEU A 41 0.20 6.59 -8.57
C LEU A 41 -0.19 6.24 -7.14
N ILE A 42 -1.06 5.25 -6.93
CA ILE A 42 -1.44 4.77 -5.59
C ILE A 42 -0.20 4.33 -4.80
N ILE A 43 0.72 3.57 -5.42
CA ILE A 43 1.96 3.10 -4.80
C ILE A 43 2.84 4.29 -4.38
N VAL A 44 2.96 5.31 -5.23
CA VAL A 44 3.74 6.51 -4.93
C VAL A 44 3.10 7.32 -3.79
N PHE A 45 1.79 7.54 -3.84
CA PHE A 45 1.09 8.32 -2.81
C PHE A 45 1.07 7.61 -1.46
N GLN A 46 1.03 6.27 -1.40
CA GLN A 46 1.14 5.53 -0.14
C GLN A 46 2.59 5.45 0.38
N MET A 47 3.59 5.90 -0.38
CA MET A 47 4.98 5.82 0.04
C MET A 47 5.26 6.75 1.24
N LEU A 48 4.62 7.92 1.30
CA LEU A 48 4.68 8.81 2.47
C LEU A 48 4.13 8.16 3.74
N PRO A 49 2.87 7.67 3.79
CA PRO A 49 2.36 6.99 4.97
C PRO A 49 3.10 5.68 5.28
N GLY A 50 3.56 4.95 4.25
CA GLY A 50 4.38 3.75 4.43
C GLY A 50 5.73 4.06 5.08
N LEU A 51 6.41 5.12 4.64
CA LEU A 51 7.68 5.55 5.21
C LEU A 51 7.51 6.11 6.63
N ALA A 52 6.41 6.82 6.91
CA ALA A 52 6.09 7.28 8.26
C ALA A 52 5.89 6.10 9.23
N LEU A 53 5.13 5.08 8.82
CA LEU A 53 4.96 3.86 9.62
C LEU A 53 6.30 3.13 9.81
N PHE A 54 7.07 2.94 8.74
CA PHE A 54 8.40 2.32 8.81
C PHE A 54 9.34 3.08 9.77
N GLY A 55 9.38 4.41 9.67
CA GLY A 55 10.17 5.26 10.59
C GLY A 55 9.72 5.11 12.04
N SER A 56 8.41 5.05 12.30
CA SER A 56 7.89 4.80 13.65
C SER A 56 8.26 3.43 14.21
N MET A 57 8.30 2.40 13.36
CA MET A 57 8.74 1.04 13.73
C MET A 57 10.23 1.03 14.08
N LEU A 58 11.07 1.69 13.28
CA LEU A 58 12.49 1.84 13.57
C LEU A 58 12.71 2.58 14.89
N LYS A 59 12.00 3.68 15.11
CA LYS A 59 12.06 4.43 16.38
C LYS A 59 11.63 3.57 17.56
N GLY A 60 10.57 2.77 17.42
CA GLY A 60 10.13 1.82 18.44
C GLY A 60 11.15 0.72 18.75
N LEU A 61 11.83 0.20 17.72
CA LEU A 61 12.88 -0.81 17.88
C LEU A 61 14.10 -0.26 18.63
N PHE A 62 14.48 1.00 18.39
CA PHE A 62 15.64 1.62 19.02
C PHE A 62 15.33 2.31 20.36
N SER A 63 14.07 2.66 20.66
CA SER A 63 13.66 3.21 21.96
C SER A 63 13.59 2.18 23.10
N GLY A 64 13.86 0.91 22.83
CA GLY A 64 13.88 -0.16 23.84
C GLY A 64 14.97 -0.07 24.91
N LYS A 65 15.86 0.93 24.89
CA LYS A 65 16.94 1.10 25.89
C LYS A 65 16.71 2.17 26.96
N ASP A 66 15.67 2.99 26.83
CA ASP A 66 15.39 4.08 27.79
C ASP A 66 14.17 3.81 28.68
N ALA A 67 13.32 2.84 28.31
CA ALA A 67 12.07 2.54 29.02
C ALA A 67 12.25 1.66 30.27
N GLU A 68 13.38 0.97 30.44
CA GLU A 68 13.64 0.15 31.63
C GLU A 68 14.23 0.94 32.81
N SER A 69 14.61 2.20 32.60
CA SER A 69 15.21 3.05 33.64
C SER A 69 14.20 3.99 34.34
N ARG A 70 12.92 4.02 33.95
CA ARG A 70 11.92 4.95 34.52
C ARG A 70 10.56 4.27 34.75
N ASN A 71 10.45 3.59 35.90
CA ASN A 71 9.28 3.02 36.60
C ASN A 71 9.03 1.52 36.40
#